data_AF-A0A352NKB3-F1
#
_entry.id   AF-A0A352NKB3-F1
#
_cell.length_a   1.000
_cell.length_b   1.000
_cell.length_c   1.000
_cell.angle_alpha   90.00
_cell.angle_beta   90.00
_cell.angle_gamma   90.00
#
_symmetry.space_group_name_H-M   'P 1'
#
loop_
_entity.id
_entity.type
_entity.pdbx_description
1 polymer ?
#
loop_
_entity_poly.entity_id
_entity_poly.type
_entity_poly.pdbx_seq_one_letter_code
_entity_poly.pdbx_strand_id
1 'polypeptide(L)'
;MRGALIMFKRVLMVLLALVMVLGLATASQASPWKEKNNKKFFVKKNYKPVTVTDIGSHWAKQPIQAMASYGIILGYPDQTFRPNASVSNNEAIMMIARAAGFEVSTTSSGRSSYDGFPFWMQDCIDFALDEGIIEESELDDLNGNQAAKRY
;
A
#
# COMPACT_ATOMS: atom_id res chain seq x y z
N MET A 1 -23.98 30.14 52.81
CA MET A 1 -24.03 30.02 51.32
C MET A 1 -22.70 29.60 50.67
N ARG A 2 -21.51 29.95 51.21
CA ARG A 2 -20.21 29.53 50.64
C ARG A 2 -19.93 28.02 50.67
N GLY A 3 -20.45 27.28 51.66
CA GLY A 3 -20.25 25.83 51.79
C GLY A 3 -20.96 24.99 50.71
N ALA A 4 -22.18 25.37 50.32
CA ALA A 4 -22.95 24.65 49.30
C ALA A 4 -22.30 24.74 47.91
N LEU A 5 -21.67 25.87 47.59
CA LEU A 5 -20.96 26.09 46.33
C LEU A 5 -19.68 25.25 46.21
N ILE A 6 -18.96 25.06 47.32
CA ILE A 6 -17.76 24.22 47.38
C ILE A 6 -18.13 22.74 47.24
N MET A 7 -19.22 22.31 47.89
CA MET A 7 -19.74 20.94 47.77
C MET A 7 -20.22 20.63 46.35
N PHE A 8 -20.94 21.55 45.70
CA PHE A 8 -21.40 21.37 44.32
C PHE A 8 -20.24 21.24 43.32
N LYS A 9 -19.19 22.05 43.47
CA LYS A 9 -18.01 22.00 42.59
C LYS A 9 -17.22 20.69 42.76
N ARG A 10 -17.17 20.13 43.97
CA ARG A 10 -16.56 18.82 44.24
C ARG A 10 -17.35 17.67 43.62
N VAL A 11 -18.68 17.69 43.71
CA VAL A 11 -19.55 16.68 43.09
C VAL A 11 -19.48 16.77 41.56
N LEU A 12 -19.47 17.98 40.99
CA LEU A 12 -19.33 18.21 39.55
C LEU A 12 -17.98 17.68 39.01
N MET A 13 -16.88 17.90 39.75
CA MET A 13 -15.55 17.37 39.39
C MET A 13 -15.52 15.84 39.40
N VAL A 14 -16.16 15.20 40.38
CA VAL A 14 -16.25 13.73 40.45
C VAL A 14 -17.11 13.18 39.30
N LEU A 15 -18.22 13.84 38.95
CA LEU A 15 -19.04 13.46 37.80
C LEU A 15 -18.29 13.61 36.46
N LEU A 16 -17.53 14.69 36.28
CA LEU A 16 -16.70 14.91 35.08
C LEU A 16 -15.60 13.87 34.94
N ALA A 17 -14.94 13.51 36.06
CA ALA A 17 -13.95 12.45 36.07
C ALA A 17 -14.58 11.07 35.75
N LEU A 18 -15.80 10.81 36.24
CA LEU A 18 -16.51 9.57 35.95
C LEU A 18 -16.87 9.45 34.45
N VAL A 19 -17.29 10.54 33.82
CA VAL A 19 -17.61 10.58 32.37
C VAL A 19 -16.36 10.38 31.52
N MET A 20 -15.20 10.91 31.94
CA MET A 20 -13.93 10.65 31.23
C MET A 20 -13.45 9.19 31.36
N VAL A 21 -13.62 8.57 32.53
CA VAL A 21 -13.20 7.16 32.75
C VAL A 21 -14.08 6.17 31.98
N LEU A 22 -15.35 6.52 31.75
CA LEU A 22 -16.28 5.72 30.94
C LEU A 22 -16.11 5.92 29.41
N GLY A 23 -15.27 6.85 28.97
CA GLY A 23 -15.08 7.21 27.55
C GLY A 23 -14.06 6.38 26.76
N LEU A 24 -13.41 5.37 27.34
CA LEU A 24 -12.35 4.59 26.67
C LEU A 24 -12.80 3.21 26.13
N ALA A 25 -14.09 3.02 25.88
CA ALA A 25 -14.63 1.71 25.47
C ALA A 25 -15.25 1.65 24.06
N THR A 26 -15.01 2.63 23.18
CA THR A 26 -15.45 2.51 21.76
C THR A 26 -14.32 2.48 20.73
N ALA A 27 -13.05 2.71 21.12
CA ALA A 27 -11.93 2.45 20.21
C ALA A 27 -11.65 0.95 20.02
N SER A 28 -12.26 0.06 20.81
CA SER A 28 -12.21 -1.40 20.58
C SER A 28 -13.14 -1.88 19.47
N GLN A 29 -13.98 -1.00 18.91
CA GLN A 29 -14.87 -1.31 17.78
C GLN A 29 -14.50 -0.59 16.48
N ALA A 30 -13.30 0.02 16.41
CA ALA A 30 -12.63 -0.01 15.11
C ALA A 30 -12.35 -1.49 14.87
N SER A 31 -12.91 -2.09 13.81
CA SER A 31 -12.50 -3.43 13.42
C SER A 31 -10.97 -3.38 13.32
N PRO A 32 -10.22 -4.15 14.13
CA PRO A 32 -8.83 -4.42 13.81
C PRO A 32 -8.86 -4.89 12.36
N TRP A 33 -7.97 -4.35 11.53
CA TRP A 33 -7.77 -4.81 10.16
C TRP A 33 -8.02 -6.32 10.12
N LYS A 34 -8.99 -6.74 9.32
CA LYS A 34 -9.47 -8.11 9.29
C LYS A 34 -8.31 -8.97 8.75
N GLU A 35 -7.47 -9.48 9.65
CA GLU A 35 -6.29 -10.28 9.31
C GLU A 35 -6.74 -11.64 8.78
N LYS A 36 -7.22 -11.67 7.53
CA LYS A 36 -7.78 -12.88 6.93
C LYS A 36 -6.72 -13.91 6.55
N ASN A 37 -5.42 -13.57 6.49
CA ASN A 37 -4.41 -14.45 5.93
C ASN A 37 -3.06 -14.36 6.66
N ASN A 38 -3.00 -14.64 7.97
CA ASN A 38 -1.75 -14.71 8.74
C ASN A 38 -0.85 -15.92 8.39
N LYS A 39 -0.87 -16.36 7.14
CA LYS A 39 -0.07 -17.48 6.63
C LYS A 39 0.58 -17.05 5.32
N LYS A 40 1.90 -16.79 5.38
CA LYS A 40 2.89 -16.74 4.27
C LYS A 40 3.38 -15.38 3.71
N PHE A 41 3.26 -14.26 4.42
CA PHE A 41 3.93 -13.03 3.92
C PHE A 41 5.47 -13.06 3.94
N PHE A 42 6.08 -14.02 4.66
CA PHE A 42 7.54 -14.18 4.76
C PHE A 42 8.04 -15.51 4.18
N VAL A 43 7.54 -15.94 3.03
CA VAL A 43 8.37 -16.84 2.21
C VAL A 43 9.61 -16.04 1.83
N LYS A 44 10.77 -16.34 2.42
CA LYS A 44 12.07 -15.84 1.94
C LYS A 44 12.26 -16.35 0.51
N LYS A 45 11.74 -15.60 -0.46
CA LYS A 45 11.96 -15.89 -1.87
C LYS A 45 13.40 -15.55 -2.21
N ASN A 46 14.08 -16.49 -2.85
CA ASN A 46 15.39 -16.26 -3.45
C ASN A 46 15.18 -15.59 -4.80
N TYR A 47 14.82 -14.30 -4.81
CA TYR A 47 14.80 -13.53 -6.03
C TYR A 47 16.21 -13.44 -6.58
N LYS A 48 16.40 -13.85 -7.85
CA LYS A 48 17.65 -13.58 -8.56
C LYS A 48 17.59 -12.11 -8.98
N PRO A 49 18.43 -11.23 -8.43
CA PRO A 49 18.38 -9.80 -8.76
C PRO A 49 18.59 -9.60 -10.25
N VAL A 50 17.70 -8.84 -10.88
CA VAL A 50 17.94 -8.38 -12.26
C VAL A 50 19.10 -7.39 -12.24
N THR A 51 20.04 -7.59 -13.16
CA THR A 51 21.11 -6.61 -13.42
C THR A 51 20.67 -5.69 -14.53
N VAL A 52 20.67 -4.38 -14.26
CA VAL A 52 20.35 -3.34 -15.24
C VAL A 52 21.61 -2.55 -15.60
N THR A 53 21.71 -2.12 -16.85
CA THR A 53 22.96 -1.64 -17.46
C THR A 53 23.16 -0.13 -17.38
N ASP A 54 22.09 0.64 -17.15
CA ASP A 54 22.01 2.08 -17.36
C ASP A 54 22.01 2.92 -16.06
N ILE A 55 22.36 2.31 -14.93
CA ILE A 55 22.35 2.96 -13.60
C ILE A 55 23.76 3.25 -13.05
N GLY A 56 24.81 3.11 -13.87
CA GLY A 56 26.22 3.04 -13.45
C GLY A 56 26.68 4.13 -12.46
N SER A 57 26.47 5.40 -12.80
CA SER A 57 26.78 6.59 -11.98
C SER A 57 25.53 7.32 -11.49
N HIS A 58 24.34 6.73 -11.67
CA HIS A 58 23.09 7.36 -11.28
C HIS A 58 22.93 7.34 -9.75
N TRP A 59 22.45 8.45 -9.15
CA TRP A 59 22.27 8.55 -7.69
C TRP A 59 21.34 7.45 -7.15
N ALA A 60 20.36 7.03 -7.95
CA ALA A 60 19.40 5.98 -7.59
C ALA A 60 19.96 4.55 -7.76
N LYS A 61 21.24 4.36 -8.11
CA LYS A 61 21.82 3.03 -8.33
C LYS A 61 21.59 2.07 -7.17
N GLN A 62 21.95 2.48 -5.96
CA GLN A 62 21.82 1.65 -4.76
C GLN A 62 20.36 1.28 -4.45
N PRO A 63 19.40 2.23 -4.41
CA PRO A 63 18.00 1.86 -4.18
C PRO A 63 17.41 0.98 -5.30
N ILE A 64 17.79 1.21 -6.57
CA ILE A 64 17.36 0.35 -7.67
C ILE A 64 17.86 -1.08 -7.48
N GLN A 65 19.15 -1.25 -7.15
CA GLN A 65 19.72 -2.58 -6.90
C GLN A 65 19.09 -3.29 -5.70
N ALA A 66 18.75 -2.55 -4.64
CA ALA A 66 18.05 -3.09 -3.49
C ALA A 66 16.63 -3.56 -3.86
N MET A 67 15.86 -2.73 -4.56
CA MET A 67 14.51 -3.12 -5.00
C MET A 67 14.54 -4.28 -6.00
N ALA A 68 15.56 -4.36 -6.86
CA ALA A 68 15.75 -5.50 -7.76
C ALA A 68 16.07 -6.79 -7.01
N SER A 69 16.82 -6.75 -5.91
CA SER A 69 17.10 -7.94 -5.09
C SER A 69 15.88 -8.45 -4.32
N TYR A 70 14.88 -7.60 -4.10
CA TYR A 70 13.57 -7.99 -3.59
C TYR A 70 12.56 -8.40 -4.67
N GLY A 71 12.96 -8.42 -5.95
CA GLY A 71 12.07 -8.74 -7.07
C GLY A 71 10.98 -7.69 -7.34
N ILE A 72 11.08 -6.51 -6.73
CA ILE A 72 10.14 -5.39 -6.94
C ILE A 72 10.36 -4.79 -8.34
N ILE A 73 11.63 -4.57 -8.68
CA ILE A 73 12.06 -4.06 -9.99
C ILE A 73 12.61 -5.21 -10.82
N LEU A 74 12.10 -5.34 -12.05
CA LEU A 74 12.56 -6.33 -13.04
C LEU A 74 13.27 -5.69 -14.23
N GLY A 75 13.23 -4.35 -14.37
CA GLY A 75 13.72 -3.65 -15.55
C GLY A 75 12.90 -3.95 -16.81
N TYR A 76 13.41 -3.50 -17.95
CA TYR A 76 12.84 -3.72 -19.27
C TYR A 76 13.54 -4.89 -19.98
N PRO A 77 12.92 -5.48 -21.03
CA PRO A 77 13.52 -6.58 -21.80
C PRO A 77 14.89 -6.27 -22.41
N ASP A 78 15.21 -5.00 -22.61
CA ASP A 78 16.49 -4.50 -23.11
C ASP A 78 17.59 -4.37 -22.02
N GLN A 79 17.34 -4.88 -20.81
CA GLN A 79 18.25 -4.82 -19.66
C GLN A 79 18.50 -3.40 -19.13
N THR A 80 17.54 -2.50 -19.31
CA THR A 80 17.56 -1.14 -18.75
C THR A 80 16.57 -0.98 -17.60
N PHE A 81 16.79 0.03 -16.76
CA PHE A 81 15.82 0.53 -15.78
C PHE A 81 15.21 1.87 -16.17
N ARG A 82 15.95 2.69 -16.94
CA ARG A 82 15.59 4.04 -17.39
C ARG A 82 15.38 5.01 -16.21
N PRO A 83 16.41 5.25 -15.38
CA PRO A 83 16.26 5.96 -14.10
C PRO A 83 15.82 7.43 -14.20
N ASN A 84 15.91 8.03 -15.39
CA ASN A 84 15.45 9.40 -15.66
C ASN A 84 14.08 9.45 -16.34
N ALA A 85 13.51 8.30 -16.72
CA ALA A 85 12.16 8.25 -17.26
C ALA A 85 11.13 8.42 -16.14
N SER A 86 10.01 9.07 -16.45
CA SER A 86 8.88 9.10 -15.55
C SER A 86 8.28 7.69 -15.42
N VAL A 87 7.98 7.31 -14.18
CA VAL A 87 7.27 6.06 -13.87
C VAL A 87 5.80 6.24 -14.22
N SER A 88 5.19 5.29 -14.93
CA SER A 88 3.76 5.33 -15.21
C SER A 88 2.91 4.86 -14.01
N ASN A 89 1.62 5.20 -13.96
CA ASN A 89 0.68 4.68 -12.95
C ASN A 89 0.74 3.15 -12.87
N ASN A 90 0.69 2.48 -14.02
CA ASN A 90 0.75 1.01 -14.09
C ASN A 90 2.05 0.46 -13.50
N GLU A 91 3.18 1.09 -13.82
CA GLU A 91 4.49 0.70 -13.27
C GLU A 91 4.56 0.94 -11.76
N ALA A 92 4.02 2.06 -11.27
CA ALA A 92 3.96 2.39 -9.86
C ALA A 92 3.12 1.38 -9.08
N ILE A 93 1.89 1.11 -9.52
CA ILE A 93 0.98 0.14 -8.89
C ILE A 93 1.64 -1.24 -8.88
N MET A 94 2.25 -1.67 -9.99
CA MET A 94 2.94 -2.97 -10.07
C MET A 94 4.10 -3.06 -9.09
N MET A 95 4.90 -2.00 -8.91
CA MET A 95 5.98 -1.99 -7.92
C MET A 95 5.43 -2.09 -6.49
N ILE A 96 4.36 -1.34 -6.17
CA ILE A 96 3.73 -1.38 -4.85
C ILE A 96 3.13 -2.75 -4.58
N ALA A 97 2.40 -3.33 -5.53
CA ALA A 97 1.81 -4.66 -5.41
C ALA A 97 2.89 -5.72 -5.18
N ARG A 98 4.00 -5.69 -5.93
CA ARG A 98 5.13 -6.62 -5.72
C ARG A 98 5.79 -6.44 -4.36
N ALA A 99 5.94 -5.19 -3.90
CA ALA A 99 6.43 -4.92 -2.55
C ALA A 99 5.47 -5.48 -1.48
N ALA A 100 4.16 -5.50 -1.77
CA ALA A 100 3.13 -6.17 -1.00
C ALA A 100 3.00 -7.67 -1.31
N GLY A 101 3.92 -8.29 -2.03
CA GLY A 101 3.97 -9.74 -2.21
C GLY A 101 3.23 -10.30 -3.43
N PHE A 102 2.67 -9.45 -4.29
CA PHE A 102 2.07 -9.86 -5.56
C PHE A 102 3.06 -10.63 -6.46
N GLU A 103 2.58 -11.73 -7.05
CA GLU A 103 3.29 -12.48 -8.08
C GLU A 103 2.47 -12.48 -9.37
N VAL A 104 3.12 -12.13 -10.48
CA VAL A 104 2.49 -12.21 -11.81
C VAL A 104 2.18 -13.68 -12.08
N SER A 105 0.89 -14.00 -12.14
CA SER A 105 0.41 -15.34 -12.46
C SER A 105 0.30 -15.49 -13.97
N THR A 106 1.06 -16.42 -14.55
CA THR A 106 1.03 -16.71 -16.00
C THR A 106 -0.27 -17.37 -16.47
N THR A 107 -1.13 -17.76 -15.52
CA THR A 107 -2.44 -18.36 -15.79
C THR A 107 -3.52 -17.34 -15.43
N SER A 108 -4.30 -16.91 -16.41
CA SER A 108 -5.41 -15.96 -16.22
C SER A 108 -6.59 -16.63 -15.53
N SER A 109 -6.69 -16.45 -14.21
CA SER A 109 -7.82 -16.94 -13.41
C SER A 109 -9.05 -16.06 -13.64
N GLY A 110 -9.85 -16.34 -14.69
CA GLY A 110 -11.24 -15.85 -14.82
C GLY A 110 -11.49 -14.38 -14.50
N ARG A 111 -10.55 -13.50 -14.86
CA ARG A 111 -10.38 -12.16 -14.27
C ARG A 111 -11.53 -11.20 -14.56
N SER A 112 -11.85 -10.39 -13.55
CA SER A 112 -12.41 -9.06 -13.73
C SER A 112 -11.60 -8.31 -14.79
N SER A 113 -12.28 -7.76 -15.80
CA SER A 113 -11.65 -6.92 -16.81
C SER A 113 -11.88 -5.45 -16.43
N TYR A 114 -10.82 -4.79 -15.99
CA TYR A 114 -10.81 -3.37 -15.69
C TYR A 114 -10.48 -2.59 -16.95
N ASP A 115 -11.41 -1.74 -17.39
CA ASP A 115 -11.27 -0.96 -18.61
C ASP A 115 -10.09 0.02 -18.52
N GLY A 116 -9.34 0.12 -19.62
CA GLY A 116 -8.19 1.02 -19.78
C GLY A 116 -6.89 0.55 -19.10
N PHE A 117 -6.93 -0.52 -18.30
CA PHE A 117 -5.72 -1.21 -17.87
C PHE A 117 -5.29 -2.27 -18.89
N PRO A 118 -3.98 -2.43 -19.15
CA PRO A 118 -3.53 -3.46 -20.08
C PRO A 118 -3.75 -4.86 -19.51
N PHE A 119 -3.89 -5.86 -20.39
CA PHE A 119 -4.23 -7.24 -19.98
C PHE A 119 -3.26 -7.83 -18.93
N TRP A 120 -1.98 -7.45 -18.98
CA TRP A 120 -0.95 -7.90 -18.05
C TRP A 120 -1.08 -7.30 -16.65
N MET A 121 -1.89 -6.24 -16.50
CA MET A 121 -2.11 -5.52 -15.24
C MET A 121 -3.34 -6.02 -14.49
N GLN A 122 -4.27 -6.72 -15.17
CA GLN A 122 -5.58 -7.09 -14.64
C GLN A 122 -5.50 -7.83 -13.28
N ASP A 123 -4.58 -8.78 -13.16
CA ASP A 123 -4.25 -9.46 -11.89
C ASP A 123 -3.80 -8.51 -10.78
N CYS A 124 -2.94 -7.56 -11.16
CA CYS A 124 -2.33 -6.66 -10.23
C CYS A 124 -3.35 -5.66 -9.71
N ILE A 125 -4.33 -5.28 -10.54
CA ILE A 125 -5.46 -4.44 -10.12
C ILE A 125 -6.36 -5.20 -9.16
N ASP A 126 -6.72 -6.44 -9.49
CA ASP A 126 -7.53 -7.31 -8.63
C ASP A 126 -6.87 -7.47 -7.24
N PHE A 127 -5.57 -7.82 -7.22
CA PHE A 127 -4.78 -7.89 -6.00
C PHE A 127 -4.70 -6.54 -5.25
N ALA A 128 -4.50 -5.43 -5.97
CA ALA A 128 -4.35 -4.13 -5.35
C ALA A 128 -5.67 -3.64 -4.72
N LEU A 129 -6.82 -3.97 -5.30
CA LEU A 129 -8.14 -3.71 -4.70
C LEU A 129 -8.38 -4.58 -3.47
N ASP A 130 -8.08 -5.88 -3.57
CA ASP A 130 -8.26 -6.85 -2.48
C ASP A 130 -7.42 -6.51 -1.24
N GLU A 131 -6.19 -6.02 -1.45
CA GLU A 131 -5.28 -5.60 -0.38
C GLU A 131 -5.49 -4.13 0.05
N GLY A 132 -6.40 -3.39 -0.59
CA GLY A 132 -6.66 -1.99 -0.30
C GLY A 132 -5.48 -1.06 -0.62
N ILE A 133 -4.65 -1.43 -1.59
CA ILE A 133 -3.56 -0.61 -2.15
C ILE A 133 -4.13 0.51 -3.02
N ILE A 134 -5.24 0.22 -3.71
CA ILE A 134 -6.04 1.17 -4.50
C ILE A 134 -7.52 0.95 -4.20
N GLU A 135 -8.35 1.96 -4.40
CA GLU A 135 -9.81 1.88 -4.30
C GLU A 135 -10.47 1.84 -5.69
N GLU A 136 -11.68 1.27 -5.79
CA GLU A 136 -12.43 1.24 -7.07
C GLU A 136 -12.68 2.65 -7.64
N SER A 137 -12.89 3.64 -6.77
CA SER A 137 -13.08 5.04 -7.18
C SER A 137 -11.83 5.69 -7.76
N GLU A 138 -10.64 5.12 -7.52
CA GLU A 138 -9.37 5.63 -8.04
C GLU A 138 -9.02 5.04 -9.42
N LEU A 139 -9.74 4.01 -9.86
CA LEU A 139 -9.42 3.29 -11.09
C LEU A 139 -9.44 4.20 -12.32
N ASP A 140 -10.38 5.13 -12.41
CA ASP A 140 -10.48 6.07 -13.54
C ASP A 140 -9.30 7.06 -13.57
N ASP A 141 -8.85 7.52 -12.41
CA ASP A 141 -7.73 8.47 -12.28
C ASP A 141 -6.38 7.77 -12.48
N LEU A 142 -6.27 6.52 -12.05
CA LEU A 142 -5.08 5.69 -12.20
C LEU A 142 -4.99 5.05 -13.57
N ASN A 143 -6.09 5.07 -14.33
CA ASN A 143 -6.19 4.46 -15.65
C ASN A 143 -5.09 4.98 -16.60
N GLY A 144 -4.57 4.08 -17.42
CA GLY A 144 -3.66 4.42 -18.51
C GLY A 144 -2.18 4.54 -18.13
N ASN A 145 -1.34 4.69 -19.15
CA ASN A 145 0.12 4.73 -19.00
C ASN A 145 0.66 6.15 -18.75
N GLN A 146 -0.14 7.01 -18.12
CA GLN A 146 0.26 8.36 -17.74
C GLN A 146 1.26 8.35 -16.58
N ALA A 147 2.08 9.39 -16.47
CA ALA A 147 3.08 9.50 -15.42
C ALA A 147 2.42 9.59 -14.03
N ALA A 148 2.92 8.79 -13.09
CA ALA A 148 2.49 8.83 -11.70
C ALA A 148 2.79 10.20 -11.10
N LYS A 149 1.77 10.80 -10.49
CA LYS A 149 1.87 12.13 -9.89
C LYS A 149 2.45 12.02 -8.49
N ARG A 150 3.44 12.87 -8.19
CA ARG A 150 3.83 13.21 -6.83
C ARG A 150 2.94 14.38 -6.42
N TYR A 151 1.82 14.10 -5.78
CA TYR A 151 0.95 15.15 -5.24
C TYR A 151 1.56 15.79 -3.99
#